data_AF-A0A226CVX8-F1
#
_entry.id   AF-A0A226CVX8-F1
#
_cell.length_a   1.000
_cell.length_b   1.000
_cell.length_c   1.000
_cell.angle_alpha   90.00
_cell.angle_beta   90.00
_cell.angle_gamma   90.00
#
_symmetry.space_group_name_H-M   'P 1'
#
loop_
_entity.id
_entity.type
_entity.pdbx_description
1 polymer ?
#
loop_
_entity_poly.entity_id
_entity_poly.type
_entity_poly.pdbx_seq_one_letter_code
_entity_poly.pdbx_strand_id
1 'polypeptide(L)'
;MSTIHLTLANYVAQFELRTLHNARNVSFFSLAFFFMYLLAGAIRWNYNMDNTAIQVLNGFLEFENETQHRNTKPSTLVDIMAKFIWLVELSCPLVSLLQLALLVYVPCMPPFILSMIPCCKSGEMLRSYLQVIFELGIHVFESWILLHTVTSAASLLLYVFFAGIVCLLKYLEALKGDIQATLIGQDVAPCILAYRKIQILEKSFNSALMGRVVPALLLCAPSIQILGMYVCINLREEIPMPGFLIFPLMGGYSETTYFILLCAESKIWLQFYGPRDGVGYSKFLPTSNSVTNLDK
;
A
#
# COMPACT_ATOMS: atom_id res chain seq x y z
N MET A 1 44.99 -43.56 -10.39
CA MET A 1 43.53 -43.78 -10.58
C MET A 1 42.69 -43.24 -9.42
N SER A 2 43.12 -43.32 -8.16
CA SER A 2 42.35 -42.78 -7.02
C SER A 2 42.22 -41.24 -7.00
N THR A 3 43.19 -40.50 -7.53
CA THR A 3 43.17 -39.03 -7.54
C THR A 3 42.05 -38.44 -8.41
N ILE A 4 41.69 -39.11 -9.51
CA ILE A 4 40.65 -38.67 -10.46
C ILE A 4 39.25 -38.84 -9.85
N HIS A 5 39.03 -39.91 -9.07
CA HIS A 5 37.77 -40.12 -8.37
C HIS A 5 37.51 -39.07 -7.29
N LEU A 6 38.57 -38.61 -6.59
CA LEU A 6 38.48 -37.55 -5.57
C LEU A 6 38.16 -36.18 -6.18
N THR A 7 38.74 -35.81 -7.31
CA THR A 7 38.39 -34.57 -8.01
C THR A 7 36.96 -34.60 -8.52
N LEU A 8 36.53 -35.70 -9.14
CA LEU A 8 35.16 -35.82 -9.66
C LEU A 8 34.11 -35.71 -8.55
N ALA A 9 34.34 -36.37 -7.40
CA ALA A 9 33.45 -36.30 -6.25
C ALA A 9 33.35 -34.87 -5.67
N ASN A 10 34.47 -34.15 -5.58
CA ASN A 10 34.46 -32.76 -5.12
C ASN A 10 33.73 -31.83 -6.09
N TYR A 11 33.88 -32.02 -7.41
CA TYR A 11 33.14 -31.24 -8.42
C TYR A 11 31.63 -31.50 -8.35
N VAL A 12 31.21 -32.75 -8.18
CA VAL A 12 29.79 -33.11 -8.05
C VAL A 12 29.19 -32.53 -6.78
N ALA A 13 29.86 -32.66 -5.63
CA ALA A 13 29.40 -32.08 -4.37
C ALA A 13 29.33 -30.54 -4.43
N GLN A 14 30.28 -29.88 -5.09
CA GLN A 14 30.29 -28.43 -5.26
C GLN A 14 29.20 -27.96 -6.24
N PHE A 15 28.88 -28.77 -7.25
CA PHE A 15 27.76 -28.52 -8.16
C PHE A 15 26.41 -28.68 -7.45
N GLU A 16 26.23 -29.75 -6.66
CA GLU A 16 25.01 -29.97 -5.86
C GLU A 16 24.81 -28.88 -4.78
N LEU A 17 25.88 -28.44 -4.12
CA LEU A 17 25.81 -27.30 -3.20
C LEU A 17 25.39 -26.01 -3.93
N ARG A 18 25.91 -25.75 -5.13
CA ARG A 18 25.47 -24.59 -5.93
C ARG A 18 24.03 -24.71 -6.40
N THR A 19 23.53 -25.89 -6.76
CA THR A 19 22.14 -26.06 -7.18
C THR A 19 21.18 -25.95 -6.01
N LEU A 20 21.50 -26.51 -4.84
CA LEU A 20 20.72 -26.35 -3.61
C LEU A 20 20.69 -24.89 -3.13
N HIS A 21 21.82 -24.21 -3.22
CA HIS A 21 21.94 -22.80 -2.87
C HIS A 21 21.14 -21.91 -3.83
N ASN A 22 21.27 -22.13 -5.13
CA ASN A 22 20.46 -21.43 -6.14
C ASN A 22 18.97 -21.71 -5.96
N ALA A 23 18.57 -22.94 -5.61
CA ALA A 23 17.17 -23.27 -5.36
C ALA A 23 16.59 -22.51 -4.16
N ARG A 24 17.38 -22.34 -3.09
CA ARG A 24 16.97 -21.56 -1.91
C ARG A 24 16.76 -20.08 -2.25
N ASN A 25 17.67 -19.49 -3.01
CA ASN A 25 17.64 -18.06 -3.34
C ASN A 25 16.47 -17.71 -4.25
N VAL A 26 16.21 -18.58 -5.23
CA VAL A 26 15.07 -18.45 -6.14
C VAL A 26 13.74 -18.49 -5.38
N SER A 27 13.64 -19.27 -4.29
CA SER A 27 12.41 -19.35 -3.48
C SER A 27 12.04 -18.02 -2.81
N PHE A 28 13.02 -17.28 -2.25
CA PHE A 28 12.74 -16.00 -1.58
C PHE A 28 12.31 -14.91 -2.56
N PHE A 29 12.93 -14.86 -3.74
CA PHE A 29 12.51 -13.96 -4.81
C PHE A 29 11.05 -14.21 -5.19
N SER A 30 10.71 -15.47 -5.51
CA SER A 30 9.34 -15.83 -5.88
C SER A 30 8.34 -15.53 -4.76
N LEU A 31 8.72 -15.71 -3.50
CA LEU A 31 7.86 -15.43 -2.36
C LEU A 31 7.58 -13.93 -2.19
N ALA A 32 8.58 -13.06 -2.39
CA ALA A 32 8.39 -11.61 -2.33
C ALA A 32 7.42 -11.12 -3.43
N PHE A 33 7.62 -11.60 -4.67
CA PHE A 33 6.70 -11.30 -5.78
C PHE A 33 5.31 -11.87 -5.53
N PHE A 34 5.21 -13.08 -4.97
CA PHE A 34 3.92 -13.68 -4.60
C PHE A 34 3.13 -12.79 -3.63
N PHE A 35 3.74 -12.30 -2.55
CA PHE A 35 3.05 -11.40 -1.62
C PHE A 35 2.69 -10.05 -2.24
N MET A 36 3.52 -9.53 -3.15
CA MET A 36 3.19 -8.31 -3.91
C MET A 36 1.97 -8.53 -4.82
N TYR A 37 1.93 -9.63 -5.58
CA TYR A 37 0.78 -9.99 -6.40
C TYR A 37 -0.46 -10.29 -5.56
N LEU A 38 -0.30 -10.94 -4.41
CA LEU A 38 -1.38 -11.21 -3.48
C LEU A 38 -1.96 -9.90 -2.91
N LEU A 39 -1.10 -8.95 -2.53
CA LEU A 39 -1.52 -7.63 -2.06
C LEU A 39 -2.28 -6.86 -3.15
N ALA A 40 -1.67 -6.72 -4.33
CA ALA A 40 -2.26 -5.97 -5.43
C ALA A 40 -3.56 -6.63 -5.92
N GLY A 41 -3.56 -7.96 -5.99
CA GLY A 41 -4.74 -8.77 -6.29
C GLY A 41 -5.84 -8.59 -5.26
N ALA A 42 -5.55 -8.71 -3.96
CA ALA A 42 -6.53 -8.55 -2.89
C ALA A 42 -7.14 -7.14 -2.82
N ILE A 43 -6.33 -6.09 -3.04
CA ILE A 43 -6.80 -4.71 -3.12
C ILE A 43 -7.69 -4.50 -4.36
N ARG A 44 -7.29 -5.07 -5.51
CA ARG A 44 -8.03 -4.96 -6.77
C ARG A 44 -9.29 -5.83 -6.80
N TRP A 45 -9.33 -6.91 -6.02
CA TRP A 45 -10.38 -7.91 -6.08
C TRP A 45 -11.73 -7.33 -5.66
N ASN A 46 -12.53 -6.97 -6.66
CA ASN A 46 -13.88 -6.46 -6.48
C ASN A 46 -14.92 -7.44 -7.03
N TYR A 47 -15.22 -8.48 -6.27
CA TYR A 47 -16.18 -9.52 -6.67
C TYR A 47 -17.59 -8.97 -6.90
N ASN A 48 -18.02 -8.00 -6.09
CA ASN A 48 -19.37 -7.45 -6.17
C ASN A 48 -19.49 -6.29 -7.17
N MET A 49 -18.42 -5.96 -7.90
CA MET A 49 -18.30 -4.75 -8.72
C MET A 49 -18.88 -3.52 -8.00
N ASP A 50 -18.55 -3.38 -6.71
CA ASP A 50 -19.07 -2.31 -5.90
C ASP A 50 -18.43 -0.97 -6.30
N ASN A 51 -19.28 0.03 -6.53
CA ASN A 51 -18.83 1.39 -6.83
C ASN A 51 -18.51 2.18 -5.55
N THR A 52 -18.37 1.51 -4.40
CA THR A 52 -18.21 2.14 -3.08
C THR A 52 -16.97 3.02 -3.01
N ALA A 53 -15.83 2.56 -3.54
CA ALA A 53 -14.60 3.35 -3.57
C ALA A 53 -14.77 4.67 -4.35
N ILE A 54 -15.43 4.62 -5.51
CA ILE A 54 -15.72 5.79 -6.34
C ILE A 54 -16.73 6.71 -5.65
N GLN A 55 -17.77 6.15 -5.02
CA GLN A 55 -18.75 6.92 -4.24
C GLN A 55 -18.10 7.65 -3.07
N VAL A 56 -17.19 7.01 -2.36
CA VAL A 56 -16.42 7.64 -1.29
C VAL A 56 -15.57 8.78 -1.82
N LEU A 57 -14.86 8.57 -2.94
CA LEU A 57 -14.05 9.62 -3.58
C LEU A 57 -14.92 10.82 -4.00
N ASN A 58 -16.07 10.56 -4.62
CA ASN A 58 -17.02 11.62 -4.98
C ASN A 58 -17.55 12.35 -3.74
N GLY A 59 -17.78 11.64 -2.63
CA GLY A 59 -18.19 12.25 -1.36
C GLY A 59 -17.13 13.17 -0.76
N PHE A 60 -15.84 12.82 -0.89
CA PHE A 60 -14.74 13.72 -0.53
C PHE A 60 -14.73 14.98 -1.41
N LEU A 61 -14.85 14.81 -2.74
CA LEU A 61 -14.86 15.93 -3.68
C LEU A 61 -16.06 16.87 -3.46
N GLU A 62 -17.24 16.31 -3.18
CA GLU A 62 -18.44 17.10 -2.89
C GLU A 62 -18.28 17.90 -1.59
N PHE A 63 -17.79 17.26 -0.52
CA PHE A 63 -17.51 17.95 0.74
C PHE A 63 -16.43 19.02 0.59
N GLU A 64 -15.39 18.75 -0.19
CA GLU A 64 -14.34 19.75 -0.50
C GLU A 64 -14.93 20.93 -1.26
N ASN A 65 -15.75 20.71 -2.28
CA ASN A 65 -16.40 21.78 -3.05
C ASN A 65 -17.28 22.68 -2.15
N GLU A 66 -18.03 22.09 -1.21
CA GLU A 66 -18.82 22.85 -0.23
C GLU A 66 -17.94 23.66 0.75
N THR A 67 -16.78 23.13 1.12
CA THR A 67 -15.87 23.75 2.12
C THR A 67 -14.82 24.66 1.50
N GLN A 68 -14.58 24.59 0.19
CA GLN A 68 -13.57 25.33 -0.56
C GLN A 68 -13.73 26.85 -0.43
N HIS A 69 -14.95 27.33 -0.18
CA HIS A 69 -15.22 28.75 0.09
C HIS A 69 -14.48 29.32 1.32
N ARG A 70 -13.88 28.47 2.17
CA ARG A 70 -13.20 28.90 3.39
C ARG A 70 -11.76 29.40 3.21
N ASN A 71 -11.26 29.57 1.98
CA ASN A 71 -9.93 30.17 1.68
C ASN A 71 -8.79 29.67 2.58
N THR A 72 -8.76 28.37 2.88
CA THR A 72 -7.68 27.81 3.68
C THR A 72 -6.45 27.62 2.81
N LYS A 73 -5.31 28.15 3.25
CA LYS A 73 -4.03 27.87 2.58
C LYS A 73 -3.80 26.36 2.57
N PRO A 74 -3.32 25.77 1.46
CA PRO A 74 -3.04 24.35 1.40
C PRO A 74 -2.07 23.98 2.52
N SER A 75 -2.44 22.99 3.32
CA SER A 75 -1.58 22.56 4.40
C SER A 75 -0.33 21.87 3.86
N THR A 76 0.80 21.99 4.55
CA THR A 76 2.05 21.29 4.22
C THR A 76 1.85 19.78 4.06
N LEU A 77 0.91 19.19 4.81
CA LEU A 77 0.57 17.77 4.70
C LEU A 77 0.01 17.39 3.32
N VAL A 78 -0.84 18.25 2.74
CA VAL A 78 -1.44 18.00 1.41
C VAL A 78 -0.37 18.09 0.32
N ASP A 79 0.55 19.06 0.41
CA ASP A 79 1.67 19.19 -0.54
C ASP A 79 2.63 17.99 -0.45
N ILE A 80 2.96 17.53 0.76
CA ILE A 80 3.76 16.31 0.97
C ILE A 80 3.04 15.09 0.38
N MET A 81 1.73 14.96 0.63
CA MET A 81 0.95 13.82 0.14
C MET A 81 0.84 13.83 -1.39
N ALA A 82 0.66 14.99 -2.04
CA ALA A 82 0.64 15.10 -3.49
C ALA A 82 1.97 14.66 -4.13
N LYS A 83 3.10 15.08 -3.55
CA LYS A 83 4.44 14.64 -3.98
C LYS A 83 4.64 13.14 -3.78
N PHE A 84 4.14 12.60 -2.68
CA PHE A 84 4.18 11.16 -2.41
C PHE A 84 3.36 10.35 -3.43
N ILE A 85 2.13 10.77 -3.73
CA ILE A 85 1.28 10.13 -4.74
C ILE A 85 2.00 10.13 -6.09
N TRP A 86 2.54 11.28 -6.51
CA TRP A 86 3.28 11.38 -7.77
C TRP A 86 4.49 10.44 -7.83
N LEU A 87 5.25 10.34 -6.73
CA LEU A 87 6.40 9.43 -6.63
C LEU A 87 5.99 7.95 -6.76
N VAL A 88 4.90 7.54 -6.09
CA VAL A 88 4.41 6.16 -6.15
C VAL A 88 3.83 5.85 -7.53
N GLU A 89 3.07 6.77 -8.14
CA GLU A 89 2.56 6.59 -9.50
C GLU A 89 3.68 6.44 -10.53
N LEU A 90 4.77 7.22 -10.40
CA LEU A 90 5.95 7.10 -11.26
C LEU A 90 6.66 5.75 -11.07
N SER A 91 6.61 5.18 -9.87
CA SER A 91 7.27 3.92 -9.56
C SER A 91 6.56 2.67 -10.11
N CYS A 92 5.23 2.72 -10.24
CA CYS A 92 4.43 1.61 -10.77
C CYS A 92 4.89 1.12 -12.17
N PRO A 93 5.07 2.02 -13.17
CA PRO A 93 5.63 1.63 -14.46
C PRO A 93 7.10 1.24 -14.35
N LEU A 94 7.88 1.89 -13.49
CA LEU A 94 9.29 1.55 -13.30
C LEU A 94 9.48 0.10 -12.83
N VAL A 95 8.68 -0.37 -11.86
CA VAL A 95 8.72 -1.77 -11.39
C VAL A 95 8.41 -2.74 -12.53
N SER A 96 7.42 -2.41 -13.37
CA SER A 96 7.03 -3.25 -14.52
C SER A 96 8.12 -3.29 -15.61
N LEU A 97 8.79 -2.17 -15.85
CA LEU A 97 9.92 -2.10 -16.78
C LEU A 97 11.14 -2.87 -16.25
N LEU A 98 11.43 -2.76 -14.94
CA LEU A 98 12.48 -3.54 -14.30
C LEU A 98 12.20 -5.04 -14.34
N GLN A 99 10.95 -5.45 -14.14
CA GLN A 99 10.54 -6.84 -14.31
C GLN A 99 10.71 -7.30 -15.77
N LEU A 100 10.32 -6.50 -16.75
CA LEU A 100 10.53 -6.82 -18.16
C LEU A 100 12.02 -6.99 -18.48
N ALA A 101 12.87 -6.07 -18.01
CA ALA A 101 14.32 -6.15 -18.19
C ALA A 101 14.90 -7.42 -17.53
N LEU A 102 14.42 -7.76 -16.33
CA LEU A 102 14.81 -8.98 -15.63
C LEU A 102 14.40 -10.24 -16.41
N LEU A 103 13.18 -10.26 -16.96
CA LEU A 103 12.67 -11.36 -17.77
C LEU A 103 13.43 -11.53 -19.10
N VAL A 104 13.85 -10.44 -19.72
CA VAL A 104 14.71 -10.48 -20.92
C VAL A 104 16.10 -11.04 -20.57
N TYR A 105 16.61 -10.76 -19.37
CA TYR A 105 17.92 -11.24 -18.92
C TYR A 105 17.88 -12.70 -18.41
N VAL A 106 16.84 -13.07 -17.68
CA VAL A 106 16.62 -14.41 -17.09
C VAL A 106 15.18 -14.87 -17.36
N PRO A 107 14.88 -15.39 -18.56
CA PRO A 107 13.52 -15.72 -18.99
C PRO A 107 12.88 -16.86 -18.18
N CYS A 108 13.71 -17.63 -17.49
CA CYS A 108 13.38 -18.86 -16.78
C CYS A 108 13.16 -18.65 -15.27
N MET A 109 13.11 -17.40 -14.80
CA MET A 109 12.99 -17.10 -13.38
C MET A 109 11.55 -17.35 -12.90
N PRO A 110 11.30 -18.15 -11.84
CA PRO A 110 9.98 -18.21 -11.22
C PRO A 110 9.69 -16.92 -10.44
N PRO A 111 8.41 -16.51 -10.27
CA PRO A 111 7.17 -17.26 -10.49
C PRO A 111 6.55 -17.05 -11.89
N PHE A 112 7.34 -16.57 -12.85
CA PHE A 112 6.82 -16.10 -14.13
C PHE A 112 6.35 -17.23 -15.05
N ILE A 113 5.44 -16.93 -15.97
CA ILE A 113 4.75 -17.94 -16.81
C ILE A 113 5.74 -18.83 -17.57
N LEU A 114 6.83 -18.27 -18.10
CA LEU A 114 7.83 -19.05 -18.84
C LEU A 114 8.55 -20.10 -17.97
N SER A 115 8.68 -19.88 -16.67
CA SER A 115 9.30 -20.85 -15.76
C SER A 115 8.52 -22.18 -15.68
N MET A 116 7.22 -22.15 -16.03
CA MET A 116 6.36 -23.33 -16.08
C MET A 116 6.42 -24.08 -17.41
N ILE A 117 7.04 -23.48 -18.45
CA ILE A 117 7.14 -24.09 -19.77
C ILE A 117 8.35 -25.06 -19.79
N PRO A 118 8.16 -26.33 -20.21
CA PRO A 118 9.22 -27.34 -20.15
C PRO A 118 10.47 -27.01 -20.99
N CYS A 119 10.35 -26.16 -22.02
CA CYS A 119 11.43 -25.74 -22.91
C CYS A 119 12.59 -25.03 -22.19
N CYS A 120 12.33 -24.46 -21.01
CA CYS A 120 13.32 -23.75 -20.22
C CYS A 120 14.43 -24.68 -19.66
N LYS A 121 14.20 -26.00 -19.59
CA LYS A 121 15.17 -26.97 -19.03
C LYS A 121 16.09 -27.62 -20.07
N SER A 122 15.74 -27.59 -21.35
CA SER A 122 16.48 -28.27 -22.41
C SER A 122 17.43 -27.29 -23.11
N GLY A 123 18.62 -27.10 -22.54
CA GLY A 123 19.60 -26.09 -22.96
C GLY A 123 20.25 -26.23 -24.33
N GLU A 124 19.74 -27.06 -25.26
CA GLU A 124 20.48 -27.39 -26.50
C GLU A 124 19.68 -27.44 -27.81
N MET A 125 18.43 -27.00 -27.89
CA MET A 125 17.75 -26.94 -29.20
C MET A 125 17.87 -25.56 -29.85
N LEU A 126 18.37 -25.56 -31.09
CA LEU A 126 18.41 -24.47 -32.06
C LEU A 126 17.23 -23.50 -31.86
N ARG A 127 17.49 -22.33 -31.25
CA ARG A 127 16.44 -21.36 -30.92
C ARG A 127 15.88 -20.80 -32.23
N SER A 128 14.73 -21.32 -32.64
CA SER A 128 14.05 -20.84 -33.84
C SER A 128 13.64 -19.38 -33.65
N TYR A 129 13.64 -18.59 -34.72
CA TYR A 129 13.21 -17.20 -34.69
C TYR A 129 11.77 -17.04 -34.13
N LEU A 130 10.89 -17.99 -34.44
CA LEU A 130 9.52 -18.02 -33.92
C LEU A 130 9.48 -18.19 -32.39
N GLN A 131 10.38 -18.97 -31.81
CA GLN A 131 10.46 -19.15 -30.37
C GLN A 131 10.87 -17.86 -29.66
N VAL A 132 11.83 -17.10 -30.20
CA VAL A 132 12.24 -15.80 -29.62
C VAL A 132 11.07 -14.82 -29.59
N ILE A 133 10.32 -14.72 -30.69
CA ILE A 133 9.14 -13.84 -30.76
C ILE A 133 8.09 -14.27 -29.74
N PHE A 134 7.82 -15.56 -29.64
CA PHE A 134 6.85 -16.09 -28.69
C PHE A 134 7.24 -15.81 -27.24
N GLU A 135 8.50 -16.05 -26.87
CA GLU A 135 9.03 -15.76 -25.53
C GLU A 135 8.94 -14.27 -25.20
N LEU A 136 9.36 -13.39 -26.12
CA LEU A 136 9.22 -11.95 -25.96
C LEU A 136 7.76 -11.52 -25.79
N GLY A 137 6.84 -12.13 -26.54
CA GLY A 137 5.40 -11.89 -26.43
C GLY A 137 4.86 -12.21 -25.03
N ILE A 138 5.29 -13.34 -24.44
CA ILE A 138 4.89 -13.68 -23.07
C ILE A 138 5.48 -12.69 -22.07
N HIS A 139 6.75 -12.29 -22.20
CA HIS A 139 7.37 -11.32 -21.30
C HIS A 139 6.66 -9.96 -21.31
N VAL A 140 6.28 -9.48 -22.50
CA VAL A 140 5.51 -8.23 -22.66
C VAL A 140 4.12 -8.38 -22.02
N PHE A 141 3.43 -9.50 -22.29
CA PHE A 141 2.11 -9.77 -21.72
C PHE A 141 2.13 -9.83 -20.18
N GLU A 142 3.12 -10.50 -19.62
CA GLU A 142 3.28 -10.63 -18.17
C GLU A 142 3.61 -9.29 -17.50
N SER A 143 4.48 -8.50 -18.12
CA SER A 143 4.81 -7.15 -17.66
C SER A 143 3.62 -6.20 -17.78
N TRP A 144 2.79 -6.33 -18.83
CA TRP A 144 1.54 -5.60 -18.99
C TRP A 144 0.54 -5.93 -17.88
N ILE A 145 0.36 -7.22 -17.56
CA ILE A 145 -0.53 -7.64 -16.48
C ILE A 145 -0.05 -7.08 -15.14
N LEU A 146 1.25 -7.16 -14.86
CA LEU A 146 1.82 -6.55 -13.65
C LEU A 146 1.50 -5.06 -13.62
N LEU A 147 1.81 -4.32 -14.67
CA LEU A 147 1.58 -2.89 -14.76
C LEU A 147 0.13 -2.53 -14.46
N HIS A 148 -0.81 -3.22 -15.11
CA HIS A 148 -2.23 -2.97 -14.92
C HIS A 148 -2.70 -3.33 -13.50
N THR A 149 -2.16 -4.41 -12.92
CA THR A 149 -2.53 -4.87 -11.58
C THR A 149 -2.00 -3.93 -10.50
N VAL A 150 -0.71 -3.57 -10.57
CA VAL A 150 -0.06 -2.67 -9.63
C VAL A 150 -0.64 -1.27 -9.73
N THR A 151 -0.80 -0.70 -10.92
CA THR A 151 -1.39 0.65 -11.09
C THR A 151 -2.82 0.71 -10.56
N SER A 152 -3.63 -0.34 -10.80
CA SER A 152 -5.01 -0.40 -10.28
C SER A 152 -5.08 -0.53 -8.76
N ALA A 153 -4.18 -1.30 -8.15
CA ALA A 153 -4.11 -1.41 -6.69
C ALA A 153 -3.57 -0.13 -6.06
N ALA A 154 -2.52 0.46 -6.67
CA ALA A 154 -1.91 1.69 -6.24
C ALA A 154 -2.89 2.86 -6.31
N SER A 155 -3.69 3.01 -7.37
CA SER A 155 -4.68 4.09 -7.44
C SER A 155 -5.72 4.00 -6.31
N LEU A 156 -6.23 2.80 -6.01
CA LEU A 156 -7.17 2.62 -4.90
C LEU A 156 -6.50 2.93 -3.54
N LEU A 157 -5.26 2.48 -3.36
CA LEU A 157 -4.51 2.73 -2.13
C LEU A 157 -4.14 4.23 -1.98
N LEU A 158 -3.68 4.89 -3.03
CA LEU A 158 -3.25 6.29 -3.00
C LEU A 158 -4.43 7.25 -2.87
N TYR A 159 -5.45 7.12 -3.72
CA TYR A 159 -6.55 8.08 -3.78
C TYR A 159 -7.65 7.80 -2.77
N VAL A 160 -8.00 6.53 -2.55
CA VAL A 160 -9.02 6.21 -1.55
C VAL A 160 -8.37 6.22 -0.19
N PHE A 161 -7.46 5.29 0.09
CA PHE A 161 -6.94 5.09 1.44
C PHE A 161 -6.10 6.28 1.95
N PHE A 162 -5.02 6.62 1.26
CA PHE A 162 -4.09 7.65 1.70
C PHE A 162 -4.66 9.06 1.65
N ALA A 163 -5.16 9.50 0.48
CA ALA A 163 -5.74 10.83 0.36
C ALA A 163 -7.01 10.97 1.23
N GLY A 164 -7.86 9.93 1.31
CA GLY A 164 -9.04 9.92 2.18
C GLY A 164 -8.71 10.13 3.67
N ILE A 165 -7.65 9.50 4.20
CA ILE A 165 -7.18 9.74 5.57
C ILE A 165 -6.78 11.20 5.76
N VAL A 166 -5.99 11.77 4.83
CA VAL A 166 -5.53 13.17 4.93
C VAL A 166 -6.72 14.14 4.88
N CYS A 167 -7.68 13.90 4.00
CA CYS A 167 -8.91 14.68 3.90
C CYS A 167 -9.73 14.62 5.20
N LEU A 168 -9.97 13.43 5.76
CA LEU A 168 -10.69 13.28 7.03
C LEU A 168 -9.99 14.02 8.18
N LEU A 169 -8.67 13.89 8.29
CA LEU A 169 -7.90 14.61 9.31
C LEU A 169 -8.03 16.12 9.18
N LYS A 170 -8.06 16.64 7.93
CA LYS A 170 -8.26 18.06 7.64
C LYS A 170 -9.67 18.53 7.98
N TYR A 171 -10.68 17.71 7.69
CA TYR A 171 -12.07 18.03 8.01
C TYR A 171 -12.31 18.05 9.52
N LEU A 172 -11.69 17.14 10.28
CA LEU A 172 -11.75 17.14 11.75
C LEU A 172 -11.05 18.39 12.34
N GLU A 173 -9.94 18.82 11.75
CA GLU A 173 -9.25 20.06 12.15
C GLU A 173 -10.12 21.30 11.88
N ALA A 174 -10.77 21.37 10.71
CA ALA A 174 -11.72 22.44 10.39
C ALA A 174 -12.92 22.45 11.34
N LEU A 175 -13.49 21.28 11.62
CA LEU A 175 -14.62 21.14 12.56
C LEU A 175 -14.23 21.59 13.97
N LYS A 176 -13.01 21.29 14.43
CA LYS A 176 -12.50 21.76 15.72
C LYS A 176 -12.47 23.29 15.79
N GLY A 177 -12.05 23.95 14.71
CA GLY A 177 -12.09 25.41 14.60
C GLY A 177 -13.50 25.97 14.69
N ASP A 178 -14.46 25.36 14.00
CA ASP A 178 -15.87 25.75 14.06
C ASP A 178 -16.46 25.61 15.46
N ILE A 179 -16.18 24.50 16.16
CA ILE A 179 -16.63 24.27 17.55
C ILE A 179 -16.10 25.38 18.48
N GLN A 180 -14.84 25.80 18.30
CA GLN A 180 -14.25 26.89 19.09
C GLN A 180 -14.91 28.24 18.79
N ALA A 181 -15.31 28.50 17.54
CA ALA A 181 -16.04 29.70 17.18
C ALA A 181 -17.48 29.70 17.74
N THR A 182 -18.15 28.55 17.74
CA THR A 182 -19.50 28.38 18.31
C THR A 182 -19.55 28.65 19.81
N LEU A 183 -18.50 28.29 20.57
CA LEU A 183 -18.40 28.59 21.99
C LEU A 183 -18.47 30.09 22.33
N ILE A 184 -18.24 30.98 21.35
CA ILE A 184 -18.27 32.44 21.50
C ILE A 184 -19.69 33.01 21.22
N GLY A 185 -20.69 32.15 21.00
CA GLY A 185 -22.09 32.55 20.81
C GLY A 185 -22.57 32.55 19.36
N GLN A 186 -21.90 31.83 18.46
CA GLN A 186 -22.41 31.60 17.10
C GLN A 186 -23.45 30.47 17.06
N ASP A 187 -24.22 30.42 15.96
CA ASP A 187 -25.18 29.36 15.68
C ASP A 187 -24.50 27.98 15.63
N VAL A 188 -25.06 27.01 16.35
CA VAL A 188 -24.55 25.63 16.48
C VAL A 188 -24.98 24.77 15.29
N ALA A 189 -26.04 25.16 14.57
CA ALA A 189 -26.64 24.33 13.53
C ALA A 189 -25.68 23.96 12.37
N PRO A 190 -24.86 24.89 11.82
CA PRO A 190 -23.91 24.55 10.76
C PRO A 190 -22.81 23.57 11.23
N CYS A 191 -22.38 23.68 12.48
CA CYS A 191 -21.37 22.80 13.08
C CYS A 191 -21.92 21.36 13.21
N ILE A 192 -23.15 21.20 13.69
CA ILE A 192 -23.82 19.88 13.77
C ILE A 192 -23.98 19.26 12.39
N LEU A 193 -24.34 20.05 11.37
CA LEU A 193 -24.49 19.56 10.01
C LEU A 193 -23.14 19.08 9.44
N ALA A 194 -22.08 19.86 9.60
CA ALA A 194 -20.73 19.48 9.16
C ALA A 194 -20.25 18.18 9.84
N TYR A 195 -20.45 18.05 11.15
CA TYR A 195 -20.12 16.84 11.90
C TYR A 195 -20.86 15.61 11.36
N ARG A 196 -22.17 15.72 11.10
CA ARG A 196 -22.96 14.61 10.52
C ARG A 196 -22.45 14.19 9.14
N LYS A 197 -22.10 15.15 8.28
CA LYS A 197 -21.53 14.85 6.96
C LYS A 197 -20.19 14.10 7.08
N ILE A 198 -19.30 14.56 7.95
CA ILE A 198 -18.01 13.89 8.22
C ILE A 198 -18.23 12.46 8.75
N GLN A 199 -19.18 12.27 9.67
CA GLN A 199 -19.49 10.94 10.23
C GLN A 199 -20.01 9.96 9.17
N ILE A 200 -20.85 10.43 8.24
CA ILE A 200 -21.34 9.60 7.12
C ILE A 200 -20.17 9.23 6.21
N LEU A 201 -19.29 10.19 5.90
CA LEU A 201 -18.13 9.97 5.04
C LEU A 201 -17.14 8.99 5.66
N GLU A 202 -16.86 9.11 6.96
CA GLU A 202 -16.02 8.18 7.72
C GLU A 202 -16.59 6.76 7.69
N LYS A 203 -17.90 6.60 7.92
CA LYS A 203 -18.55 5.28 7.90
C LYS A 203 -18.47 4.64 6.51
N SER A 204 -18.68 5.44 5.45
CA SER A 204 -18.57 4.99 4.06
C SER A 204 -17.14 4.61 3.71
N PHE A 205 -16.17 5.44 4.12
CA PHE A 205 -14.74 5.21 3.96
C PHE A 205 -14.29 3.92 4.65
N ASN A 206 -14.67 3.73 5.91
CA ASN A 206 -14.35 2.51 6.66
C ASN A 206 -15.00 1.28 6.02
N SER A 207 -16.25 1.38 5.54
CA SER A 207 -16.91 0.29 4.82
C SER A 207 -16.19 -0.10 3.54
N ALA A 208 -15.62 0.86 2.81
CA ALA A 208 -14.86 0.60 1.59
C ALA A 208 -13.52 -0.11 1.86
N LEU A 209 -12.86 0.22 2.97
CA LEU A 209 -11.50 -0.22 3.26
C LEU A 209 -11.40 -1.47 4.13
N MET A 210 -12.27 -1.59 5.14
CA MET A 210 -12.16 -2.60 6.20
C MET A 210 -12.34 -4.02 5.68
N GLY A 211 -13.13 -4.20 4.61
CA GLY A 211 -13.38 -5.51 4.04
C GLY A 211 -12.27 -6.06 3.15
N ARG A 212 -11.35 -5.21 2.66
CA ARG A 212 -10.38 -5.62 1.61
C ARG A 212 -8.99 -5.02 1.81
N VAL A 213 -8.90 -3.69 1.82
CA VAL A 213 -7.62 -2.97 1.82
C VAL A 213 -6.88 -3.16 3.14
N VAL A 214 -7.57 -2.98 4.27
CA VAL A 214 -6.93 -3.06 5.60
C VAL A 214 -6.39 -4.48 5.87
N PRO A 215 -7.17 -5.56 5.71
CA PRO A 215 -6.65 -6.92 5.91
C PRO A 215 -5.48 -7.26 4.97
N ALA A 216 -5.56 -6.87 3.70
CA ALA A 216 -4.51 -7.12 2.72
C ALA A 216 -3.20 -6.40 3.10
N LEU A 217 -3.27 -5.13 3.50
CA LEU A 217 -2.11 -4.36 3.95
C LEU A 217 -1.49 -4.95 5.22
N LEU A 218 -2.31 -5.28 6.22
CA LEU A 218 -1.84 -5.83 7.50
C LEU A 218 -1.12 -7.17 7.32
N LEU A 219 -1.54 -8.00 6.36
CA LEU A 219 -0.92 -9.29 6.09
C LEU A 219 0.30 -9.17 5.17
N CYS A 220 0.14 -8.51 4.02
CA CYS A 220 1.13 -8.59 2.95
C CYS A 220 2.24 -7.55 3.09
N ALA A 221 1.97 -6.35 3.59
CA ALA A 221 2.99 -5.31 3.68
C ALA A 221 4.15 -5.71 4.63
N PRO A 222 3.89 -6.23 5.86
CA PRO A 222 4.97 -6.72 6.72
C PRO A 222 5.70 -7.93 6.11
N SER A 223 4.99 -8.81 5.41
CA SER A 223 5.58 -9.96 4.74
C SER A 223 6.57 -9.53 3.65
N ILE A 224 6.20 -8.56 2.82
CA ILE A 224 7.07 -7.97 1.80
C ILE A 224 8.28 -7.30 2.45
N GLN A 225 8.08 -6.55 3.54
CA GLN A 225 9.16 -5.87 4.25
C GLN A 225 10.19 -6.86 4.83
N ILE A 226 9.74 -7.88 5.55
CA ILE A 226 10.60 -8.89 6.17
C ILE A 226 11.40 -9.63 5.10
N LEU A 227 10.74 -10.05 4.01
CA LEU A 227 11.40 -10.76 2.91
C LEU A 227 12.38 -9.86 2.16
N GLY A 228 11.99 -8.62 1.86
CA GLY A 228 12.85 -7.64 1.21
C GLY A 228 14.12 -7.37 2.01
N MET A 229 13.98 -7.09 3.31
CA MET A 229 15.11 -6.86 4.21
C MET A 229 15.97 -8.10 4.40
N TYR A 230 15.36 -9.28 4.52
CA TYR A 230 16.09 -10.54 4.62
C TYR A 230 16.98 -10.76 3.40
N VAL A 231 16.45 -10.53 2.18
CA VAL A 231 17.21 -10.65 0.94
C VAL A 231 18.32 -9.60 0.85
N CYS A 232 18.02 -8.34 1.20
CA CYS A 232 19.01 -7.26 1.21
C CYS A 232 20.18 -7.53 2.17
N ILE A 233 19.95 -8.18 3.31
CA ILE A 233 20.99 -8.44 4.31
C ILE A 233 21.77 -9.71 3.96
N ASN A 234 21.06 -10.82 3.69
CA ASN A 234 21.67 -12.14 3.59
C ASN A 234 22.13 -12.51 2.18
N LEU A 235 21.52 -11.95 1.12
CA LEU A 235 21.79 -12.34 -0.28
C LEU A 235 22.44 -11.23 -1.12
N ARG A 236 22.94 -10.16 -0.51
CA ARG A 236 23.49 -9.00 -1.25
C ARG A 236 24.65 -9.34 -2.18
N GLU A 237 25.45 -10.35 -1.84
CA GLU A 237 26.65 -10.74 -2.60
C GLU A 237 26.32 -11.78 -3.69
N GLU A 238 25.12 -12.36 -3.63
CA GLU A 238 24.72 -13.50 -4.44
C GLU A 238 23.82 -13.09 -5.62
N ILE A 239 23.06 -12.00 -5.45
CA ILE A 239 22.12 -11.53 -6.46
C ILE A 239 22.81 -10.50 -7.35
N PRO A 240 23.03 -10.80 -8.65
CA PRO A 240 23.58 -9.82 -9.56
C PRO A 240 22.61 -8.65 -9.78
N MET A 241 23.16 -7.46 -9.97
CA MET A 241 22.38 -6.32 -10.48
C MET A 241 21.87 -6.64 -11.90
N PRO A 242 20.64 -6.24 -12.28
CA PRO A 242 19.74 -5.30 -11.60
C PRO A 242 18.77 -5.95 -10.59
N GLY A 243 18.75 -7.28 -10.47
CA GLY A 243 17.75 -7.99 -9.66
C GLY A 243 17.76 -7.58 -8.18
N PHE A 244 18.94 -7.26 -7.64
CA PHE A 244 19.07 -6.76 -6.26
C PHE A 244 18.33 -5.44 -6.03
N LEU A 245 18.27 -4.54 -7.03
CA LEU A 245 17.72 -3.19 -6.87
C LEU A 245 16.20 -3.18 -6.61
N ILE A 246 15.50 -4.25 -7.00
CA ILE A 246 14.07 -4.41 -6.78
C ILE A 246 13.75 -4.57 -5.28
N PHE A 247 14.63 -5.19 -4.49
CA PHE A 247 14.35 -5.48 -3.08
C PHE A 247 14.36 -4.25 -2.16
N PRO A 248 15.38 -3.36 -2.19
CA PRO A 248 15.33 -2.10 -1.47
C PRO A 248 14.14 -1.24 -1.91
N LEU A 249 13.79 -1.28 -3.19
CA LEU A 249 12.66 -0.54 -3.74
C LEU A 249 11.33 -1.05 -3.16
N MET A 250 11.11 -2.37 -3.17
CA MET A 250 9.93 -3.01 -2.56
C MET A 250 9.88 -2.79 -1.04
N GLY A 251 11.02 -2.91 -0.35
CA GLY A 251 11.15 -2.67 1.07
C GLY A 251 10.80 -1.22 1.44
N GLY A 252 11.35 -0.25 0.73
CA GLY A 252 11.07 1.17 0.95
C GLY A 252 9.60 1.55 0.78
N TYR A 253 8.89 0.94 -0.18
CA TYR A 253 7.44 1.15 -0.33
C TYR A 253 6.64 0.60 0.87
N SER A 254 7.00 -0.59 1.34
CA SER A 254 6.32 -1.21 2.49
C SER A 254 6.54 -0.40 3.77
N GLU A 255 7.77 0.08 4.00
CA GLU A 255 8.12 0.92 5.15
C GLU A 255 7.37 2.24 5.15
N THR A 256 7.34 2.92 4.00
CA THR A 256 6.64 4.21 3.88
C THR A 256 5.14 4.04 4.11
N THR A 257 4.56 2.97 3.58
CA THR A 257 3.14 2.63 3.77
C THR A 257 2.81 2.39 5.24
N TYR A 258 3.64 1.61 5.94
CA TYR A 258 3.45 1.29 7.34
C TYR A 258 3.66 2.50 8.25
N PHE A 259 4.66 3.33 7.96
CA PHE A 259 4.91 4.56 8.69
C PHE A 259 3.72 5.52 8.60
N ILE A 260 3.16 5.72 7.42
CA ILE A 260 1.96 6.57 7.25
C ILE A 260 0.77 6.00 8.02
N LEU A 261 0.58 4.67 8.01
CA LEU A 261 -0.47 4.00 8.77
C LEU A 261 -0.35 4.26 10.28
N LEU A 262 0.85 4.07 10.84
CA LEU A 262 1.12 4.33 12.25
C LEU A 262 0.98 5.82 12.61
N CYS A 263 1.39 6.72 11.72
CA CYS A 263 1.21 8.16 11.90
C CYS A 263 -0.28 8.55 11.88
N ALA A 264 -1.07 7.93 11.00
CA ALA A 264 -2.51 8.15 10.95
C ALA A 264 -3.19 7.65 12.23
N GLU A 265 -2.88 6.43 12.66
CA GLU A 265 -3.44 5.83 13.87
C GLU A 265 -3.08 6.65 15.12
N SER A 266 -1.80 6.99 15.31
CA SER A 266 -1.37 7.78 16.48
C SER A 266 -2.02 9.15 16.51
N LYS A 267 -2.23 9.80 15.37
CA LYS A 267 -2.89 11.11 15.30
C LYS A 267 -4.39 11.02 15.59
N ILE A 268 -5.07 9.98 15.09
CA ILE A 268 -6.47 9.69 15.41
C ILE A 268 -6.58 9.40 16.91
N TRP A 269 -5.71 8.55 17.44
CA TRP A 269 -5.71 8.18 18.85
C TRP A 269 -5.48 9.39 19.75
N LEU A 270 -4.52 10.27 19.42
CA LEU A 270 -4.30 11.52 20.13
C LEU A 270 -5.48 12.49 20.06
N GLN A 271 -6.20 12.56 18.94
CA GLN A 271 -7.37 13.42 18.82
C GLN A 271 -8.57 12.94 19.63
N PHE A 272 -8.79 11.63 19.74
CA PHE A 272 -9.96 11.07 20.43
C PHE A 272 -9.70 10.64 21.88
N TYR A 273 -8.50 10.15 22.16
CA TYR A 273 -8.12 9.53 23.45
C TYR A 273 -6.98 10.25 24.16
N GLY A 274 -6.38 11.28 23.55
CA GLY A 274 -5.37 12.11 24.20
C GLY A 274 -5.88 12.65 25.54
N PRO A 275 -4.99 12.80 26.55
CA PRO A 275 -5.38 13.32 27.85
C PRO A 275 -6.14 14.63 27.65
N ARG A 276 -7.42 14.62 28.05
CA ARG A 276 -8.19 15.84 28.18
C ARG A 276 -7.53 16.63 29.29
N ASP A 277 -6.58 17.48 28.92
CA ASP A 277 -5.86 18.36 29.83
C ASP A 277 -6.89 19.19 30.60
N GLY A 278 -7.31 18.72 31.77
CA GLY A 278 -7.86 19.45 32.93
C GLY A 278 -8.95 20.51 32.76
N VAL A 279 -9.41 20.84 31.54
CA VAL A 279 -10.43 21.86 31.31
C VAL A 279 -11.77 21.24 31.66
N GLY A 280 -12.13 21.45 32.93
CA GLY A 280 -13.30 20.88 33.58
C GLY A 280 -14.60 21.08 32.79
N TYR A 281 -15.04 20.01 32.13
CA TYR A 281 -16.43 19.84 31.70
C TYR A 281 -17.39 19.63 32.88
N SER A 282 -16.93 19.79 34.13
CA SER A 282 -17.80 19.80 35.31
C SER A 282 -18.71 21.04 35.41
N LYS A 283 -18.70 21.96 34.43
CA LYS A 283 -19.57 23.14 34.38
C LYS A 283 -20.70 23.08 33.34
N PHE A 284 -20.85 21.99 32.59
CA PHE A 284 -21.90 21.86 31.55
C PHE A 284 -23.02 20.86 31.88
N LEU A 285 -23.12 20.40 33.12
CA LEU A 285 -24.43 19.99 33.62
C LEU A 285 -25.17 21.27 33.99
N PRO A 286 -26.31 21.59 33.35
CA PRO A 286 -27.16 22.66 33.85
C PRO A 286 -27.50 22.27 35.28
N THR A 287 -26.98 23.02 36.25
CA THR A 287 -27.51 23.00 37.61
C THR A 287 -28.99 23.26 37.45
N SER A 288 -29.79 22.22 37.65
CA SER A 288 -31.24 22.32 37.72
C SER A 288 -31.51 23.30 38.85
N ASN A 289 -31.73 24.57 38.51
CA ASN A 289 -32.26 25.52 39.45
C ASN A 289 -33.59 24.93 39.92
N SER A 290 -33.56 24.47 41.16
CA SER A 290 -34.71 24.04 41.93
C SER A 290 -35.77 25.12 41.82
N VAL A 291 -36.79 24.85 41.03
CA VAL A 291 -38.09 25.53 41.09
C VAL A 291 -38.71 25.12 42.42
N THR A 292 -38.34 25.82 43.49
CA THR A 292 -39.02 25.76 44.78
C THR A 292 -39.52 27.15 45.09
N ASN A 293 -40.80 27.37 44.82
CA ASN A 293 -41.79 27.96 45.74
C ASN A 293 -42.90 28.63 44.94
N LEU A 294 -43.93 27.83 44.64
CA LEU A 294 -45.27 28.29 44.34
C LEU A 294 -46.22 27.44 45.19
N ASP A 295 -46.39 27.84 46.44
CA ASP A 295 -47.51 27.49 47.33
C ASP A 295 -47.59 28.66 48.35
N LYS A 296 -48.61 29.51 48.21
CA LYS A 296 -49.88 29.51 48.97
C LYS A 296 -49.76 30.10 50.37
#